data_AF-A0A1Q6IC29-F1
#
_entry.id   AF-A0A1Q6IC29-F1
#
_cell.length_a   1.000
_cell.length_b   1.000
_cell.length_c   1.000
_cell.angle_alpha   90.00
_cell.angle_beta   90.00
_cell.angle_gamma   90.00
#
_symmetry.space_group_name_H-M   'P 1'
#
loop_
_entity.id
_entity.type
_entity.pdbx_description
1 polymer ?
#
loop_
_entity_poly.entity_id
_entity_poly.type
_entity_poly.pdbx_seq_one_letter_code
_entity_poly.pdbx_strand_id
1 'polypeptide(L)'
;MSPIVSIIMGSTSDLPVMEKAAQLLNDLHVPFEMNALSAHRTPEAVEEFAKNARQRGIKVIIAAAGMAAALPGVIAANTTLPVIGVPVKGSALDGVDALYSIIQMPPGIPVATVAINGAMNAAILAVQ
;
A
#
# COMPACT_ATOMS: atom_id res chain seq x y z
N MET A 1 -2.84 -20.64 2.93
CA MET A 1 -1.48 -20.34 3.44
C MET A 1 -1.55 -19.02 4.20
N SER A 2 -0.72 -18.82 5.22
CA SER A 2 -0.68 -17.53 5.93
C SER A 2 -0.06 -16.45 5.03
N PRO A 3 -0.67 -15.26 4.91
CA PRO A 3 -0.16 -14.20 4.03
C PRO A 3 1.19 -13.67 4.54
N ILE A 4 2.09 -13.34 3.60
CA ILE A 4 3.36 -12.64 3.87
C ILE A 4 3.43 -11.26 3.23
N VAL A 5 2.53 -10.97 2.28
CA VAL A 5 2.32 -9.63 1.72
C VAL A 5 0.89 -9.19 2.01
N SER A 6 0.69 -7.94 2.42
CA SER A 6 -0.64 -7.34 2.52
C SER A 6 -0.81 -6.24 1.48
N ILE A 7 -1.84 -6.33 0.64
CA ILE A 7 -2.26 -5.26 -0.25
C ILE A 7 -3.41 -4.49 0.42
N ILE A 8 -3.18 -3.21 0.71
CA ILE A 8 -4.18 -2.35 1.36
C ILE A 8 -4.51 -1.19 0.44
N MET A 9 -5.81 -0.97 0.20
CA MET A 9 -6.29 0.15 -0.60
C MET A 9 -7.26 1.02 0.20
N GLY A 10 -7.24 2.34 -0.07
CA GLY A 10 -8.12 3.28 0.60
C GLY A 10 -9.59 3.13 0.19
N SER A 11 -9.84 2.61 -1.02
CA SER A 11 -11.17 2.44 -1.59
C SER A 11 -11.20 1.24 -2.55
N THR A 12 -12.34 0.58 -2.70
CA THR A 12 -12.53 -0.46 -3.73
C THR A 12 -12.42 0.09 -5.15
N SER A 13 -12.54 1.40 -5.34
CA SER A 13 -12.26 2.06 -6.63
C SER A 13 -10.79 1.94 -7.07
N ASP A 14 -9.88 1.65 -6.14
CA ASP A 14 -8.45 1.45 -6.44
C ASP A 14 -8.15 0.02 -6.91
N LEU A 15 -9.13 -0.89 -6.78
CA LEU A 15 -8.99 -2.32 -7.12
C LEU A 15 -8.48 -2.57 -8.55
N PRO A 16 -8.99 -1.89 -9.61
CA PRO A 16 -8.52 -2.13 -10.98
C PRO A 16 -7.02 -1.83 -11.18
N VAL A 17 -6.44 -0.97 -10.33
CA VAL A 17 -4.99 -0.71 -10.32
C VAL A 17 -4.27 -1.83 -9.56
N MET A 18 -4.77 -2.18 -8.38
CA MET A 18 -4.13 -3.11 -7.45
C MET A 18 -4.24 -4.58 -7.85
N GLU A 19 -5.20 -4.96 -8.68
CA GLU A 19 -5.31 -6.30 -9.27
C GLU A 19 -4.03 -6.73 -9.98
N LYS A 20 -3.28 -5.78 -10.57
CA LYS A 20 -1.99 -6.07 -11.21
C LYS A 20 -0.92 -6.56 -10.22
N ALA A 21 -0.94 -6.05 -8.99
CA ALA A 21 -0.07 -6.54 -7.92
C ALA A 21 -0.50 -7.94 -7.48
N ALA A 22 -1.80 -8.12 -7.24
CA ALA A 22 -2.38 -9.39 -6.82
C ALA A 22 -2.13 -10.51 -7.85
N GLN A 23 -2.30 -10.22 -9.14
CA GLN A 23 -2.04 -11.17 -10.22
C GLN A 23 -0.60 -11.64 -10.23
N LEU A 24 0.37 -10.72 -10.14
CA LEU A 24 1.78 -11.10 -10.12
C LEU A 24 2.14 -11.94 -8.88
N LEU A 25 1.65 -11.57 -7.70
CA LEU A 25 1.89 -12.36 -6.48
C LEU A 25 1.28 -13.76 -6.59
N ASN A 26 0.11 -13.90 -7.21
CA ASN A 26 -0.50 -15.19 -7.52
C ASN A 26 0.38 -16.02 -8.47
N ASP A 27 0.85 -15.43 -9.58
CA ASP A 27 1.69 -16.11 -10.57
C ASP A 27 3.00 -16.62 -9.95
N LEU A 28 3.55 -15.86 -8.99
CA LEU A 28 4.75 -16.22 -8.23
C LEU A 28 4.47 -17.12 -7.02
N HIS A 29 3.21 -17.50 -6.79
CA HIS A 29 2.77 -18.32 -5.64
C HIS A 29 3.15 -17.71 -4.28
N VAL A 30 3.20 -16.38 -4.19
CA VAL A 30 3.47 -15.65 -2.95
C VAL A 30 2.15 -15.46 -2.20
N PRO A 31 1.99 -15.96 -0.95
CA PRO A 31 0.74 -15.83 -0.23
C PRO A 31 0.53 -14.37 0.20
N PHE A 32 -0.61 -13.80 -0.19
CA PHE A 32 -0.98 -12.43 0.16
C PHE A 32 -2.43 -12.33 0.62
N GLU A 33 -2.75 -11.21 1.25
CA GLU A 33 -4.12 -10.77 1.53
C GLU A 33 -4.38 -9.42 0.86
N MET A 34 -5.65 -9.11 0.61
CA MET A 34 -6.05 -7.84 0.02
C MET A 34 -7.28 -7.29 0.75
N ASN A 35 -7.16 -6.07 1.28
CA ASN A 35 -8.22 -5.44 2.08
C ASN A 35 -8.40 -3.97 1.71
N ALA A 36 -9.61 -3.44 1.90
CA ALA A 36 -9.91 -2.02 1.79
C ALA A 36 -9.97 -1.39 3.19
N LEU A 37 -8.97 -0.56 3.52
CA LEU A 37 -8.88 0.18 4.78
C LEU A 37 -8.53 1.63 4.48
N SER A 38 -9.32 2.57 4.99
CA SER A 38 -9.23 3.98 4.61
C SER A 38 -8.63 4.80 5.73
N ALA A 39 -7.44 5.40 5.51
CA ALA A 39 -6.80 6.28 6.49
C ALA A 39 -7.71 7.44 6.95
N HIS A 40 -8.57 7.96 6.07
CA HIS A 40 -9.45 9.08 6.39
C HIS A 40 -10.82 8.69 6.95
N ARG A 41 -11.24 7.42 6.76
CA ARG A 41 -12.63 6.99 7.07
C ARG A 41 -12.69 5.94 8.16
N THR A 42 -11.64 5.13 8.27
CA THR A 42 -11.49 4.06 9.26
C THR A 42 -10.07 4.12 9.85
N PRO A 43 -9.63 5.26 10.41
CA PRO A 43 -8.24 5.45 10.88
C PRO A 43 -7.83 4.41 11.94
N GLU A 44 -8.71 4.12 12.90
CA GLU A 44 -8.46 3.15 13.98
C GLU A 44 -8.20 1.74 13.41
N ALA A 45 -8.96 1.33 12.39
CA ALA A 45 -8.76 0.03 11.73
C ALA A 45 -7.43 -0.04 10.96
N VAL A 46 -6.99 1.06 10.35
CA VAL A 46 -5.68 1.13 9.68
C VAL A 46 -4.55 1.02 10.70
N GLU A 47 -4.68 1.72 11.83
CA GLU A 47 -3.72 1.68 12.93
C GLU A 47 -3.63 0.28 13.54
N GLU A 48 -4.76 -0.34 13.86
CA GLU A 48 -4.84 -1.70 14.38
C GLU A 48 -4.21 -2.69 13.40
N PHE A 49 -4.55 -2.59 12.12
CA PHE A 49 -3.94 -3.41 11.07
C PHE A 49 -2.40 -3.26 11.06
N ALA A 50 -1.89 -2.03 11.03
CA ALA A 50 -0.46 -1.75 10.86
C ALA A 50 0.36 -2.22 12.06
N LYS A 51 -0.12 -1.97 13.29
CA LYS A 51 0.54 -2.39 14.54
C LYS A 51 0.64 -3.90 14.66
N ASN A 52 -0.39 -4.62 14.19
CA ASN A 52 -0.48 -6.07 14.32
C ASN A 52 0.09 -6.84 13.11
N ALA A 53 0.30 -6.20 11.95
CA ALA A 53 0.73 -6.86 10.72
C ALA A 53 1.97 -7.77 10.90
N ARG A 54 3.00 -7.28 11.61
CA ARG A 54 4.22 -8.06 11.86
C ARG A 54 3.94 -9.33 12.68
N GLN A 55 3.05 -9.27 13.67
CA GLN A 55 2.69 -10.41 14.50
C GLN A 55 1.90 -11.47 13.72
N ARG A 56 1.12 -11.03 12.71
CA ARG A 56 0.40 -11.91 11.79
C ARG A 56 1.30 -12.61 10.75
N GLY A 57 2.61 -12.30 10.73
CA GLY A 57 3.57 -12.90 9.81
C GLY A 57 3.82 -12.11 8.52
N ILE A 58 3.18 -10.95 8.36
CA ILE A 58 3.40 -10.06 7.20
C ILE A 58 4.86 -9.60 7.16
N LYS A 59 5.42 -9.58 5.95
CA LYS A 59 6.80 -9.18 5.65
C LYS A 59 6.86 -7.85 4.91
N VAL A 60 5.90 -7.58 4.03
CA VAL A 60 5.82 -6.35 3.23
C VAL A 60 4.36 -5.90 3.13
N ILE A 61 4.12 -4.59 3.18
CA ILE A 61 2.80 -4.01 2.96
C ILE A 61 2.84 -3.17 1.68
N ILE A 62 1.93 -3.42 0.75
CA ILE A 62 1.70 -2.60 -0.43
C ILE A 62 0.45 -1.76 -0.17
N ALA A 63 0.58 -0.44 -0.13
CA ALA A 63 -0.51 0.48 0.19
C ALA A 63 -0.80 1.42 -0.99
N ALA A 64 -2.07 1.52 -1.37
CA ALA A 64 -2.52 2.31 -2.51
C ALA A 64 -3.53 3.39 -2.09
N ALA A 65 -3.31 4.62 -2.57
CA ALA A 65 -4.22 5.73 -2.36
C ALA A 65 -4.08 6.79 -3.45
N GLY A 66 -5.18 7.50 -3.73
CA GLY A 66 -5.23 8.65 -4.64
C GLY A 66 -5.50 9.97 -3.91
N MET A 67 -5.47 11.08 -4.64
CA MET A 67 -5.68 12.44 -4.11
C MET A 67 -4.69 12.76 -2.97
N ALA A 68 -5.17 13.25 -1.82
CA ALA A 68 -4.36 13.39 -0.61
C ALA A 68 -4.02 12.01 -0.02
N ALA A 69 -3.07 11.31 -0.63
CA ALA A 69 -2.84 9.88 -0.45
C ALA A 69 -2.08 9.54 0.86
N ALA A 70 -2.76 9.66 2.01
CA ALA A 70 -2.15 9.48 3.32
C ALA A 70 -1.92 8.01 3.74
N LEU A 71 -2.63 7.04 3.14
CA LEU A 71 -2.66 5.65 3.61
C LEU A 71 -1.26 5.00 3.75
N PRO A 72 -0.35 5.08 2.76
CA PRO A 72 0.98 4.47 2.91
C PRO A 72 1.79 5.06 4.07
N GLY A 73 1.75 6.40 4.23
CA GLY A 73 2.45 7.08 5.31
C GLY A 73 1.89 6.75 6.70
N VAL A 74 0.55 6.67 6.82
CA VAL A 74 -0.12 6.28 8.09
C VAL A 74 0.21 4.85 8.48
N ILE A 75 0.24 3.92 7.52
CA ILE A 75 0.67 2.54 7.79
C ILE A 75 2.13 2.51 8.22
N ALA A 76 3.03 3.19 7.48
CA ALA A 76 4.46 3.25 7.79
C ALA A 76 4.74 3.85 9.18
N ALA A 77 3.93 4.82 9.62
CA ALA A 77 4.06 5.41 10.96
C ALA A 77 3.73 4.43 12.10
N ASN A 78 2.99 3.35 11.82
CA ASN A 78 2.46 2.42 12.80
C ASN A 78 3.07 1.01 12.71
N THR A 79 4.10 0.82 11.88
CA THR A 79 4.75 -0.48 11.70
C THR A 79 6.23 -0.33 11.36
N THR A 80 7.01 -1.36 11.68
CA THR A 80 8.43 -1.45 11.27
C THR A 80 8.64 -2.33 10.04
N LEU A 81 7.56 -2.77 9.40
CA LEU A 81 7.62 -3.48 8.13
C LEU A 81 7.88 -2.50 6.98
N PRO A 82 8.57 -2.92 5.91
CA PRO A 82 8.62 -2.17 4.67
C PRO A 82 7.20 -1.88 4.14
N VAL A 83 6.94 -0.61 3.84
CA VAL A 83 5.70 -0.16 3.20
C VAL A 83 6.02 0.37 1.81
N ILE A 84 5.39 -0.21 0.81
CA ILE A 84 5.48 0.19 -0.59
C ILE A 84 4.24 1.02 -0.93
N GLY A 85 4.44 2.27 -1.32
CA GLY A 85 3.36 3.20 -1.66
C GLY A 85 3.08 3.21 -3.17
N VAL A 86 1.83 2.98 -3.56
CA VAL A 86 1.35 3.09 -4.95
C VAL A 86 0.46 4.32 -5.08
N PRO A 87 0.94 5.41 -5.70
CA PRO A 87 0.09 6.56 -6.01
C PRO A 87 -0.97 6.17 -7.04
N VAL A 88 -2.24 6.35 -6.71
CA VAL A 88 -3.36 6.05 -7.62
C VAL A 88 -3.76 7.33 -8.36
N LYS A 89 -3.87 7.22 -9.68
CA LYS A 89 -4.27 8.33 -10.56
C LYS A 89 -5.69 8.80 -10.25
N GLY A 90 -5.82 10.05 -9.79
CA GLY A 90 -7.08 10.76 -9.67
C GLY A 90 -7.47 11.51 -10.97
N SER A 91 -8.64 12.14 -10.96
CA SER A 91 -9.17 12.87 -12.13
C SER A 91 -8.59 14.27 -12.35
N ALA A 92 -8.17 14.96 -11.28
CA ALA A 92 -7.79 16.37 -11.34
C ALA A 92 -6.32 16.61 -11.69
N LEU A 93 -5.41 15.83 -11.11
CA LEU A 93 -3.96 16.08 -11.17
C LEU A 93 -3.17 14.86 -11.68
N ASP A 94 -3.83 13.94 -12.36
CA ASP A 94 -3.24 12.72 -12.95
C ASP A 94 -2.39 11.88 -11.98
N GLY A 95 -2.62 12.00 -10.67
CA GLY A 95 -1.87 11.28 -9.62
C GLY A 95 -0.62 11.99 -9.13
N VAL A 96 -0.31 13.21 -9.59
CA VAL A 96 0.81 14.02 -9.08
C VAL A 96 0.59 14.41 -7.61
N ASP A 97 -0.66 14.70 -7.26
CA ASP A 97 -1.11 14.90 -5.88
C ASP A 97 -0.84 13.67 -5.00
N ALA A 98 -1.23 12.50 -5.48
CA ALA A 98 -1.00 11.24 -4.78
C ALA A 98 0.51 10.95 -4.66
N LEU A 99 1.28 11.19 -5.71
CA LEU A 99 2.72 10.95 -5.74
C LEU A 99 3.42 11.77 -4.66
N TYR A 100 3.21 13.09 -4.63
CA TYR A 100 3.85 13.96 -3.64
C TYR A 100 3.34 13.72 -2.23
N SER A 101 2.07 13.30 -2.06
CA SER A 101 1.53 12.91 -0.75
C SER A 101 2.21 11.67 -0.16
N ILE A 102 2.70 10.75 -1.01
CA ILE A 102 3.30 9.49 -0.59
C ILE A 102 4.82 9.58 -0.48
N ILE A 103 5.50 10.19 -1.46
CA ILE A 103 6.97 10.14 -1.57
C ILE A 103 7.68 11.10 -0.59
N GLN A 104 7.04 12.21 -0.23
CA GLN A 104 7.65 13.28 0.58
C GLN A 104 7.57 13.01 2.09
N MET A 105 7.85 11.77 2.51
CA MET A 105 7.85 11.42 3.92
C MET A 105 9.03 12.07 4.66
N PRO A 106 8.84 12.50 5.92
CA PRO A 106 9.92 13.06 6.73
C PRO A 106 10.93 11.97 7.14
N PRO A 107 12.15 12.37 7.53
CA PRO A 107 13.13 11.44 8.11
C PRO A 107 12.55 10.63 9.27
N GLY A 108 12.75 9.32 9.25
CA GLY A 108 12.32 8.38 10.31
C GLY A 108 11.15 7.47 9.91
N ILE A 109 10.28 7.88 8.98
CA ILE A 109 9.11 7.08 8.54
C ILE A 109 9.15 6.86 7.02
N PRO A 110 10.00 5.95 6.51
CA PRO A 110 10.17 5.77 5.07
C PRO A 110 8.98 5.07 4.40
N VAL A 111 8.70 5.44 3.15
CA VAL A 111 7.80 4.71 2.24
C VAL A 111 8.54 4.48 0.93
N ALA A 112 8.57 3.24 0.44
CA ALA A 112 9.12 2.90 -0.86
C ALA A 112 8.07 3.22 -1.95
N THR A 113 8.11 4.42 -2.52
CA THR A 113 7.12 4.85 -3.51
C THR A 113 7.46 4.34 -4.91
N VAL A 114 6.49 3.72 -5.59
CA VAL A 114 6.61 3.34 -7.01
C VAL A 114 5.91 4.36 -7.92
N ALA A 115 5.97 4.14 -9.24
CA ALA A 115 5.30 4.99 -10.22
C ALA A 115 3.78 5.11 -9.97
N ILE A 116 3.17 6.18 -10.48
CA ILE A 116 1.71 6.34 -10.49
C ILE A 116 1.07 5.14 -11.19
N ASN A 117 0.06 4.54 -10.57
CA ASN A 117 -0.58 3.27 -10.97
C ASN A 117 0.40 2.09 -11.14
N GLY A 118 1.59 2.16 -10.53
CA GLY A 118 2.68 1.19 -10.64
C GLY A 118 2.51 -0.07 -9.79
N ALA A 119 1.28 -0.58 -9.61
CA ALA A 119 0.99 -1.69 -8.70
C ALA A 119 1.79 -2.98 -9.01
N MET A 120 1.99 -3.31 -10.28
CA MET A 120 2.84 -4.46 -10.66
C MET A 120 4.27 -4.30 -10.15
N ASN A 121 4.87 -3.10 -10.28
CA ASN A 121 6.21 -2.83 -9.74
C ASN A 121 6.24 -2.90 -8.22
N ALA A 122 5.14 -2.55 -7.54
CA ALA A 122 5.07 -2.74 -6.09
C ALA A 122 5.12 -4.22 -5.69
N ALA A 123 4.44 -5.09 -6.45
CA ALA A 123 4.55 -6.54 -6.25
C ALA A 123 5.95 -7.07 -6.59
N ILE A 124 6.59 -6.60 -7.67
CA ILE A 124 7.98 -6.94 -8.00
C ILE A 124 8.91 -6.54 -6.85
N LEU A 125 8.79 -5.31 -6.35
CA LEU A 125 9.62 -4.83 -5.24
C LEU A 125 9.37 -5.61 -3.94
N ALA A 126 8.14 -6.08 -3.71
CA ALA A 126 7.83 -6.89 -2.52
C ALA A 126 8.48 -8.28 -2.53
N VAL A 127 8.89 -8.78 -3.70
CA VAL A 127 9.48 -10.13 -3.88
C VAL A 127 10.97 -10.12 -4.23
N GLN A 128 11.59 -8.94 -4.34
CA GLN A 128 13.04 -8.76 -4.49
C GLN A 128 13.75 -8.96 -3.15
#